data_AF-A0A2M8GMY1-F1
#
_entry.id   AF-A0A2M8GMY1-F1
#
_cell.length_a   1.000
_cell.length_b   1.000
_cell.length_c   1.000
_cell.angle_alpha   90.00
_cell.angle_beta   90.00
_cell.angle_gamma   90.00
#
_symmetry.space_group_name_H-M   'P 1'
#
loop_
_entity.id
_entity.type
_entity.pdbx_description
1 polymer ?
#
loop_
_entity_poly.entity_id
_entity_poly.type
_entity_poly.pdbx_seq_one_letter_code
_entity_poly.pdbx_strand_id
1 'polypeptide(L)' 'MSNIWDYDKKELEKTEEGRIKILERKINFGVYLKDKEKVPVNEVKKYWNRLKLDSGRKNFLKFIIWGK' A
#
# COMPACT_ATOMS: atom_id res chain seq x y z
N MET A 1 -4.02 10.16 -17.87
CA MET A 1 -3.39 8.91 -17.41
C MET A 1 -3.21 9.01 -15.90
N SER A 2 -3.77 8.07 -15.12
CA SER A 2 -3.52 8.03 -13.67
C SER A 2 -2.32 7.12 -13.45
N ASN A 3 -1.13 7.64 -13.72
CA ASN A 3 0.09 6.90 -13.44
C ASN A 3 0.35 6.97 -11.93
N ILE A 4 0.72 5.84 -11.34
CA ILE A 4 1.27 5.84 -9.97
C ILE A 4 2.79 5.74 -10.12
N TRP A 5 3.47 6.86 -9.88
CA TRP A 5 4.89 7.01 -10.23
C TRP A 5 5.08 6.76 -11.75
N ASP A 6 5.97 5.84 -12.11
CA ASP A 6 6.26 5.44 -13.50
C ASP A 6 5.38 4.30 -14.01
N TYR A 7 4.43 3.79 -13.21
CA TYR A 7 3.59 2.65 -13.58
C TYR A 7 2.20 3.07 -14.04
N ASP A 8 1.65 2.36 -15.03
CA ASP A 8 0.22 2.43 -15.34
C ASP A 8 -0.58 1.74 -14.23
N LYS A 9 -1.29 2.56 -13.44
CA LYS A 9 -2.12 2.08 -12.33
C LYS A 9 -3.20 1.12 -12.82
N LYS A 10 -3.82 1.37 -13.98
CA LYS A 10 -4.92 0.55 -14.49
C LYS A 10 -4.46 -0.85 -14.86
N GLU A 11 -3.24 -0.97 -15.40
CA GLU A 11 -2.66 -2.28 -15.72
C GLU A 11 -2.31 -3.07 -14.46
N LEU A 12 -1.74 -2.41 -13.44
CA LEU A 12 -1.43 -3.05 -12.17
C LEU A 12 -2.69 -3.51 -11.42
N GLU A 13 -3.80 -2.77 -11.49
CA GLU A 13 -5.05 -3.12 -10.82
C GLU A 13 -5.73 -4.38 -11.37
N LYS A 14 -5.34 -4.86 -12.56
CA LYS A 14 -5.91 -6.07 -13.17
C LYS A 14 -5.51 -7.35 -12.43
N THR A 15 -4.34 -7.35 -11.78
CA THR A 15 -3.76 -8.52 -11.11
C THR A 15 -3.72 -8.36 -9.60
N GLU A 16 -3.72 -9.46 -8.86
CA GLU A 16 -3.59 -9.40 -7.40
C GLU A 16 -2.20 -8.89 -6.99
N GLU A 17 -1.15 -9.35 -7.68
CA GLU A 17 0.24 -8.93 -7.48
C GLU A 17 0.40 -7.44 -7.71
N GLY A 18 -0.22 -6.90 -8.75
CA GLY A 18 -0.19 -5.47 -9.05
C GLY A 18 -0.91 -4.64 -7.98
N ARG A 19 -2.06 -5.12 -7.47
CA ARG A 19 -2.74 -4.48 -6.32
C ARG A 19 -1.89 -4.49 -5.06
N ILE A 20 -1.20 -5.59 -4.77
CA ILE A 20 -0.25 -5.68 -3.63
C ILE A 20 0.90 -4.71 -3.82
N LYS A 21 1.46 -4.61 -5.04
CA LYS A 21 2.53 -3.67 -5.37
C LYS A 21 2.09 -2.22 -5.19
N ILE A 22 0.87 -1.87 -5.59
CA ILE A 22 0.28 -0.55 -5.34
C ILE A 22 0.18 -0.30 -3.84
N LEU A 23 -0.37 -1.23 -3.06
CA LEU A 23 -0.55 -1.08 -1.62
C LEU A 23 0.79 -0.92 -0.88
N GLU A 24 1.78 -1.74 -1.22
CA GLU A 24 3.14 -1.65 -0.73
C GLU A 24 3.76 -0.28 -0.99
N ARG A 25 3.64 0.23 -2.22
CA ARG A 25 4.17 1.53 -2.61
C ARG A 25 3.50 2.68 -1.88
N LYS A 26 2.17 2.64 -1.73
CA LYS A 26 1.41 3.65 -0.97
C LYS A 26 1.87 3.73 0.49
N ILE A 27 2.14 2.59 1.11
CA ILE A 27 2.63 2.54 2.50
C ILE A 27 4.08 3.05 2.56
N ASN A 28 4.96 2.52 1.71
CA ASN A 28 6.39 2.82 1.75
C ASN A 28 6.75 4.24 1.34
N PHE A 29 6.02 4.85 0.41
CA PHE A 29 6.37 6.16 -0.16
C PHE A 29 5.30 7.22 0.09
N GLY A 30 4.16 6.84 0.67
CA GLY A 30 3.02 7.71 0.84
C GLY A 30 2.17 7.80 -0.43
N VAL A 31 1.03 8.48 -0.29
CA VAL A 31 0.18 8.92 -1.40
C VAL A 31 0.36 10.43 -1.58
N TYR A 32 0.02 10.97 -2.75
CA TYR A 32 -0.03 12.42 -2.88
C TYR A 32 -1.13 12.99 -1.98
N LEU A 33 -0.80 14.00 -1.18
CA LEU A 33 -1.74 14.63 -0.24
C LEU A 33 -2.99 15.19 -0.92
N LYS A 34 -2.88 15.57 -2.21
CA LYS A 34 -4.00 16.06 -3.03
C LYS A 34 -5.09 15.01 -3.26
N ASP A 35 -4.74 13.71 -3.25
CA ASP A 35 -5.66 12.63 -3.59
C ASP A 35 -6.52 12.21 -2.38
N LYS A 36 -6.14 12.62 -1.16
CA LYS A 36 -6.79 12.25 0.12
C LYS A 36 -7.07 10.73 0.26
N GLU A 37 -6.35 9.89 -0.47
CA GLU A 37 -6.53 8.45 -0.46
C GLU A 37 -6.06 7.86 0.86
N LYS A 38 -6.98 7.25 1.62
CA LYS A 38 -6.63 6.50 2.84
C LYS A 38 -6.15 5.11 2.48
N VAL A 39 -5.19 4.59 3.24
CA VAL A 39 -4.74 3.20 3.12
C VAL A 39 -5.83 2.28 3.70
N PRO A 40 -6.39 1.34 2.92
CA PRO A 40 -7.47 0.47 3.40
C PRO A 40 -6.94 -0.63 4.33
N VAL A 41 -7.30 -0.55 5.62
CA VAL A 41 -6.81 -1.45 6.67
C VAL A 41 -7.11 -2.93 6.36
N ASN A 42 -8.26 -3.24 5.76
CA ASN A 42 -8.64 -4.62 5.44
C ASN A 42 -7.70 -5.26 4.41
N GLU A 43 -7.29 -4.52 3.38
CA GLU A 43 -6.33 -5.01 2.38
C GLU A 43 -4.93 -5.17 3.00
N VAL A 44 -4.53 -4.25 3.89
CA VAL A 44 -3.28 -4.36 4.64
C VAL A 44 -3.24 -5.63 5.49
N LYS A 45 -4.35 -5.93 6.20
CA LYS A 45 -4.47 -7.18 6.97
C LYS A 45 -4.44 -8.40 6.06
N LYS A 46 -5.20 -8.38 4.95
CA LYS A 46 -5.30 -9.49 3.99
C LYS A 46 -3.93 -9.86 3.42
N TYR A 47 -3.12 -8.88 3.06
CA TYR A 47 -1.81 -9.10 2.41
C TYR A 47 -0.60 -8.90 3.32
N TRP A 48 -0.79 -8.81 4.64
CA TRP A 48 0.27 -8.45 5.59
C TRP A 48 1.58 -9.26 5.41
N ASN A 49 1.45 -10.56 5.15
CA ASN A 49 2.58 -11.47 4.97
C ASN A 49 3.25 -11.36 3.58
N ARG A 50 2.58 -10.76 2.59
CA ARG A 50 3.07 -10.56 1.22
C ARG A 50 3.70 -9.18 1.01
N LEU A 51 3.35 -8.20 1.85
CA LEU A 51 3.83 -6.81 1.74
C LEU A 51 5.31 -6.69 2.16
N LYS A 52 6.15 -6.16 1.26
CA LYS A 52 7.55 -5.82 1.55
C LYS A 52 7.62 -4.37 2.04
N LEU A 53 7.29 -4.19 3.31
CA LEU A 53 7.28 -2.87 3.96
C LEU A 53 8.64 -2.55 4.56
N ASP A 54 9.03 -1.28 4.47
CA ASP A 54 10.11 -0.70 5.26
C ASP A 54 9.86 -0.96 6.76
N SER A 55 10.92 -1.26 7.51
CA SER A 55 10.81 -1.78 8.87
C SER A 55 10.11 -0.82 9.83
N GLY A 56 10.42 0.48 9.74
CA GLY A 56 9.77 1.51 10.54
C GLY A 56 8.28 1.60 10.27
N ARG A 57 7.89 1.60 8.99
CA ARG A 57 6.47 1.62 8.58
C ARG A 57 5.72 0.36 8.98
N LYS A 58 6.37 -0.80 8.84
CA LYS A 58 5.79 -2.08 9.26
C LYS A 58 5.51 -2.09 10.75
N ASN A 59 6.46 -1.64 11.57
CA ASN A 59 6.30 -1.58 13.02
C ASN A 59 5.21 -0.58 13.42
N PHE A 60 5.19 0.61 12.81
CA PHE A 60 4.15 1.59 13.06
C PHE A 60 2.76 1.06 12.70
N LEU A 61 2.58 0.49 11.50
CA LEU A 61 1.30 -0.11 11.11
C LEU A 61 0.92 -1.28 12.01
N LYS A 62 1.91 -2.07 12.46
CA LYS A 62 1.65 -3.17 13.39
C LYS A 62 1.07 -2.67 14.70
N PHE A 63 1.62 -1.58 15.23
CA PHE A 63 1.13 -0.93 16.43
C PHE A 63 -0.29 -0.38 16.23
N ILE A 64 -0.54 0.33 15.13
CA ILE A 64 -1.86 0.92 14.87
C ILE A 64 -2.95 -0.15 14.65
N ILE A 65 -2.61 -1.25 13.96
CA ILE A 65 -3.61 -2.26 13.57
C ILE A 65 -3.86 -3.29 14.68
N TRP A 66 -2.83 -3.67 15.44
CA TRP A 66 -2.91 -4.74 16.44
C TRP A 66 -2.55 -4.32 17.86
N GLY A 67 -2.16 -3.06 18.10
CA GLY A 67 -1.75 -2.56 19.43
C GLY A 67 -0.43 -3.18 19.93
N LYS A 68 0.45 -3.61 19.02
CA LYS A 68 1.68 -4.36 19.32
C LYS A 68 2.94 -3.69 18.80
#